data_AF-A0A535K0Z8-F1
#
_entry.id   AF-A0A535K0Z8-F1
#
_cell.length_a   1.000
_cell.length_b   1.000
_cell.length_c   1.000
_cell.angle_alpha   90.00
_cell.angle_beta   90.00
_cell.angle_gamma   90.00
#
_symmetry.space_group_name_H-M   'P 1'
#
loop_
_entity.id
_entity.type
_entity.pdbx_description
1 polymer ?
#
loop_
_entity_poly.entity_id
_entity_poly.type
_entity_poly.pdbx_seq_one_letter_code
_entity_poly.pdbx_strand_id
1 'polypeptide(L)'
;MDLFFWELARASGLAAYAALCIAVLTGIAPRTQLLSFLASNRAVRALHDWTPWIVIPAALTHVVALLLDATAKVGVLDVFVPFLMSYDGAWQWFHRLSYVGFVTLFLHAQLSGTDLTSPLISVPTWAAAIAIGYYALERAGKALQPARVRT
;
A
#
# COMPACT_ATOMS: atom_id res chain seq x y z
N MET A 1 -23.06 0.34 14.75
CA MET A 1 -21.58 0.33 14.81
C MET A 1 -20.99 0.22 13.42
N ASP A 2 -21.49 -0.65 12.56
CA ASP A 2 -20.91 -0.89 11.22
C ASP A 2 -20.83 0.35 10.33
N LEU A 3 -21.89 1.19 10.29
CA LEU A 3 -21.86 2.44 9.51
C LEU A 3 -20.71 3.39 9.91
N PHE A 4 -20.38 3.44 11.20
CA PHE A 4 -19.28 4.28 11.69
C PHE A 4 -17.93 3.77 11.18
N PHE A 5 -17.66 2.46 11.31
CA PHE A 5 -16.42 1.87 10.83
C PHE A 5 -16.29 1.94 9.30
N TRP A 6 -17.42 1.79 8.60
CA TRP A 6 -17.52 1.91 7.16
C TRP A 6 -17.15 3.31 6.65
N GLU A 7 -17.67 4.38 7.26
CA GLU A 7 -17.28 5.75 6.92
C GLU A 7 -15.85 6.07 7.36
N LEU A 8 -15.46 5.61 8.55
CA LEU A 8 -14.11 5.83 9.08
C LEU A 8 -13.05 5.20 8.16
N ALA A 9 -13.30 3.99 7.68
CA ALA A 9 -12.42 3.31 6.73
C ALA A 9 -12.28 4.11 5.42
N ARG A 10 -13.36 4.68 4.87
CA ARG A 10 -13.26 5.51 3.67
C ARG A 10 -12.53 6.82 3.90
N ALA A 11 -12.91 7.54 4.94
CA ALA A 11 -12.33 8.86 5.22
C ALA A 11 -10.81 8.73 5.45
N SER A 12 -10.41 7.76 6.27
CA SER A 12 -9.00 7.48 6.55
C SER A 12 -8.24 6.96 5.31
N GLY A 13 -8.87 6.10 4.49
CA GLY A 13 -8.29 5.61 3.24
C GLY A 13 -8.06 6.72 2.22
N LEU A 14 -9.04 7.61 2.02
CA LEU A 14 -8.93 8.77 1.13
C LEU A 14 -7.90 9.78 1.64
N ALA A 15 -7.83 10.01 2.96
CA ALA A 15 -6.82 10.88 3.56
C ALA A 15 -5.39 10.32 3.34
N ALA A 16 -5.19 9.03 3.58
CA ALA A 16 -3.92 8.35 3.32
C ALA A 16 -3.53 8.44 1.84
N TYR A 17 -4.48 8.19 0.93
CA TYR A 17 -4.26 8.30 -0.51
C TYR A 17 -3.87 9.72 -0.94
N ALA A 18 -4.60 10.74 -0.50
CA ALA A 18 -4.28 12.13 -0.80
C ALA A 18 -2.88 12.52 -0.27
N ALA A 19 -2.55 12.12 0.96
CA ALA A 19 -1.24 12.37 1.55
C ALA A 19 -0.11 11.65 0.78
N LEU A 20 -0.34 10.43 0.30
CA LEU A 20 0.61 9.71 -0.57
C LEU A 20 0.80 10.41 -1.92
N CYS A 21 -0.28 10.89 -2.55
CA CYS A 21 -0.17 11.68 -3.79
C CYS A 21 0.69 12.93 -3.58
N ILE A 22 0.47 13.65 -2.47
CA ILE A 22 1.27 14.81 -2.09
C ILE A 22 2.73 14.40 -1.88
N ALA A 23 2.99 13.32 -1.14
CA ALA A 23 4.35 12.82 -0.90
C ALA A 23 5.09 12.53 -2.22
N VAL A 24 4.45 11.81 -3.14
CA VAL A 24 5.04 11.46 -4.43
C VAL A 24 5.32 12.71 -5.29
N LEU A 25 4.34 13.61 -5.43
CA LEU A 25 4.50 14.82 -6.24
C LEU A 25 5.59 15.75 -5.69
N THR A 26 5.64 15.92 -4.37
CA THR A 26 6.63 16.77 -3.71
C THR A 26 8.02 16.13 -3.69
N GLY A 27 8.11 14.80 -3.63
CA GLY A 27 9.38 14.04 -3.69
C GLY A 27 9.97 13.95 -5.10
N ILE A 28 9.14 13.97 -6.15
CA ILE A 28 9.58 14.00 -7.55
C ILE A 28 10.09 15.39 -7.97
N ALA A 29 9.58 16.46 -7.34
CA ALA A 29 9.90 17.83 -7.72
C ALA A 29 11.41 18.15 -7.83
N PRO A 30 12.30 17.74 -6.90
CA PRO A 30 13.73 17.98 -7.01
C PRO A 30 14.43 17.19 -8.13
N ARG A 31 13.76 16.19 -8.71
CA ARG A 31 14.29 15.30 -9.74
C ARG A 31 13.76 15.62 -11.15
N THR A 32 12.88 16.61 -11.29
CA THR A 32 12.26 16.99 -12.57
C THR A 32 12.40 18.48 -12.84
N GLN A 33 12.93 18.83 -14.03
CA GLN A 33 13.13 20.23 -14.41
C GLN A 33 11.82 21.03 -14.45
N LEU A 34 10.72 20.41 -14.90
CA LEU A 34 9.40 21.05 -14.97
C LEU A 34 8.86 21.49 -13.59
N LEU A 35 9.24 20.78 -12.52
CA LEU A 35 8.77 21.03 -11.15
C LEU A 35 9.85 21.69 -10.28
N SER A 36 10.95 22.16 -10.88
CA SER A 36 12.08 22.76 -10.16
C SER A 36 11.68 23.97 -9.31
N PHE A 37 10.67 24.74 -9.74
CA PHE A 37 10.12 25.87 -8.97
C PHE A 37 9.46 25.42 -7.65
N LEU A 38 8.83 24.23 -7.62
CA LEU A 38 8.30 23.64 -6.39
C LEU A 38 9.43 23.14 -5.49
N ALA A 39 10.50 22.60 -6.06
CA ALA A 39 11.64 22.07 -5.31
C ALA A 39 12.40 23.14 -4.52
N SER A 40 12.41 24.39 -4.99
CA SER A 40 12.99 25.54 -4.30
C SER A 40 12.13 26.07 -3.13
N ASN A 41 10.87 25.65 -3.03
CA ASN A 41 9.96 26.14 -2.00
C ASN A 41 10.10 25.32 -0.70
N ARG A 42 10.52 25.98 0.39
CA ARG A 42 10.64 25.35 1.71
C ARG A 42 9.33 24.73 2.20
N ALA A 43 8.18 25.35 1.91
CA ALA A 43 6.87 24.83 2.32
C ALA A 43 6.55 23.50 1.62
N VAL A 44 6.95 23.34 0.36
CA VAL A 44 6.78 22.08 -0.39
C VAL A 44 7.64 20.97 0.21
N ARG A 45 8.87 21.27 0.60
CA ARG A 45 9.75 20.32 1.28
C ARG A 45 9.24 19.96 2.67
N ALA A 46 8.79 20.95 3.45
CA ALA A 46 8.15 20.70 4.74
C ALA A 46 6.89 19.82 4.59
N LEU A 47 6.08 20.06 3.55
CA LEU A 47 4.90 19.24 3.27
C LEU A 47 5.27 17.79 2.99
N HIS A 48 6.30 17.54 2.15
CA HIS A 48 6.87 16.21 1.93
C HIS A 48 7.26 15.55 3.25
N ASP A 49 8.06 16.23 4.07
CA ASP A 49 8.61 15.70 5.32
C ASP A 49 7.53 15.41 6.37
N TRP A 50 6.39 16.13 6.31
CA TRP A 50 5.23 15.90 7.17
C TRP A 50 4.32 14.77 6.70
N THR A 51 4.37 14.38 5.42
CA THR A 51 3.45 13.36 4.89
C THR A 51 3.49 12.01 5.62
N PRO A 52 4.63 11.46 6.10
CA PRO A 52 4.62 10.18 6.81
C PRO A 52 3.80 10.23 8.11
N TRP A 53 3.82 11.38 8.80
CA TRP A 53 3.05 11.59 10.03
C TRP A 53 1.54 11.66 9.82
N ILE A 54 1.09 11.86 8.58
CA ILE A 54 -0.32 11.81 8.19
C ILE A 54 -0.67 10.42 7.66
N VAL A 55 0.17 9.88 6.77
CA VAL A 55 -0.06 8.58 6.12
C VAL A 55 -0.09 7.45 7.14
N ILE A 56 0.86 7.40 8.08
CA ILE A 56 0.96 6.28 9.04
C ILE A 56 -0.29 6.20 9.93
N PRO A 57 -0.73 7.27 10.64
CA PRO A 57 -1.94 7.20 11.45
C PRO A 57 -3.20 6.97 10.62
N ALA A 58 -3.31 7.59 9.44
CA ALA A 58 -4.47 7.40 8.56
C ALA A 58 -4.56 5.96 8.05
N ALA A 59 -3.45 5.36 7.62
CA ALA A 59 -3.39 3.98 7.18
C ALA A 59 -3.67 3.00 8.32
N LEU A 60 -3.13 3.25 9.53
CA LEU A 60 -3.45 2.44 10.71
C LEU A 60 -4.93 2.52 11.05
N THR A 61 -5.50 3.72 11.06
CA THR A 61 -6.94 3.93 11.29
C THR A 61 -7.77 3.21 10.25
N HIS A 62 -7.37 3.27 8.97
CA HIS A 62 -8.01 2.58 7.86
C HIS A 62 -8.04 1.06 8.07
N VAL A 63 -6.89 0.45 8.37
CA VAL A 63 -6.77 -1.00 8.59
C VAL A 63 -7.59 -1.43 9.81
N VAL A 64 -7.50 -0.71 10.93
CA VAL A 64 -8.26 -1.03 12.15
C VAL A 64 -9.76 -0.90 11.89
N ALA A 65 -10.21 0.14 11.18
CA ALA A 65 -11.61 0.30 10.82
C ALA A 65 -12.12 -0.85 9.93
N LEU A 66 -11.32 -1.29 8.95
CA LEU A 66 -11.67 -2.44 8.10
C LEU A 66 -11.78 -3.76 8.88
N LEU A 67 -10.88 -3.98 9.86
CA LEU A 67 -10.92 -5.17 10.71
C LEU A 67 -12.13 -5.18 11.66
N LEU A 68 -12.62 -4.01 12.04
CA LEU A 68 -13.79 -3.85 12.92
C LEU A 68 -15.12 -3.79 12.14
N ASP A 69 -15.08 -3.58 10.82
CA ASP A 69 -16.25 -3.51 9.96
C ASP A 69 -16.75 -4.92 9.57
N ALA A 70 -17.89 -5.33 10.16
CA ALA A 70 -18.52 -6.61 9.88
C ALA A 70 -19.00 -6.76 8.42
N THR A 71 -19.22 -5.64 7.71
CA THR A 71 -19.64 -5.67 6.30
C THR A 71 -18.48 -5.93 5.35
N ALA A 72 -17.28 -5.45 5.70
CA ALA A 72 -16.07 -5.61 4.90
C ALA A 72 -15.54 -7.06 4.92
N LYS A 73 -15.83 -7.81 6.00
CA LYS A 73 -15.41 -9.21 6.20
C LYS A 73 -13.90 -9.43 6.03
N VAL A 74 -13.10 -8.43 6.38
CA VAL A 74 -11.63 -8.48 6.29
C VAL A 74 -11.09 -9.20 7.52
N GLY A 75 -10.40 -10.32 7.30
CA GLY A 75 -9.65 -11.03 8.32
C GLY A 75 -8.27 -10.42 8.58
N VAL A 76 -7.69 -10.72 9.74
CA VAL A 76 -6.34 -10.25 10.11
C VAL A 76 -5.28 -10.70 9.11
N LEU A 77 -5.41 -11.91 8.57
CA LEU A 77 -4.49 -12.45 7.56
C LEU A 77 -4.54 -11.66 6.25
N ASP A 78 -5.68 -11.08 5.90
CA ASP A 78 -5.89 -10.33 4.65
C ASP A 78 -5.14 -8.99 4.65
N VAL A 79 -4.77 -8.49 5.82
CA VAL A 79 -3.93 -7.28 5.98
C VAL A 79 -2.48 -7.53 5.56
N PHE A 80 -1.98 -8.74 5.82
CA PHE A 80 -0.60 -9.11 5.55
C PHE A 80 -0.43 -9.84 4.21
N VAL A 81 -1.44 -10.60 3.81
CA VAL A 81 -1.48 -11.33 2.56
C VAL A 81 -2.50 -10.66 1.66
N PRO A 82 -2.05 -9.85 0.70
CA PRO A 82 -2.98 -9.08 -0.09
C PRO A 82 -3.81 -10.03 -0.98
N PHE A 83 -5.07 -9.66 -1.23
CA PHE A 83 -6.00 -10.34 -2.16
C PHE A 83 -6.42 -11.78 -1.76
N LEU A 84 -6.39 -12.11 -0.47
CA LEU A 84 -7.05 -13.33 0.03
C LEU A 84 -8.57 -13.29 -0.18
N MET A 85 -9.17 -12.10 -0.16
CA MET A 85 -10.60 -11.90 -0.35
C MET A 85 -11.02 -12.11 -1.81
N SER A 86 -11.88 -13.10 -2.04
CA SER A 86 -12.54 -13.32 -3.32
C SER A 86 -13.65 -12.29 -3.51
N TYR A 87 -13.43 -11.35 -4.42
CA TYR A 87 -14.46 -10.43 -4.90
C TYR A 87 -14.72 -10.76 -6.36
N ASP A 88 -15.97 -11.02 -6.74
CA ASP A 88 -16.28 -11.47 -8.09
C ASP A 88 -16.44 -10.28 -9.07
N GLY A 89 -15.99 -10.46 -10.31
CA GLY A 89 -16.28 -9.55 -11.43
C GLY A 89 -15.10 -8.75 -12.00
N ALA A 90 -15.41 -7.92 -13.01
CA ALA A 90 -14.42 -7.13 -13.76
C ALA A 90 -13.61 -6.16 -12.88
N TRP A 91 -14.22 -5.65 -11.81
CA TRP A 91 -13.54 -4.78 -10.86
C TRP A 91 -12.37 -5.47 -10.16
N GLN A 92 -12.47 -6.77 -9.89
CA GLN A 92 -11.36 -7.53 -9.29
C GLN A 92 -10.14 -7.54 -10.20
N TRP A 93 -10.35 -7.72 -11.51
CA TRP A 93 -9.26 -7.69 -12.50
C TRP A 93 -8.61 -6.32 -12.60
N PHE A 94 -9.41 -5.24 -12.58
CA PHE A 94 -8.87 -3.89 -12.50
C PHE A 94 -8.08 -3.66 -11.21
N HIS A 95 -8.58 -4.16 -10.08
CA HIS A 95 -7.90 -4.05 -8.80
C HIS A 95 -6.54 -4.78 -8.79
N ARG A 96 -6.39 -5.88 -9.54
CA ARG A 96 -5.09 -6.55 -9.73
C ARG A 96 -4.05 -5.66 -10.44
N LEU A 97 -4.45 -4.66 -11.24
CA LEU A 97 -3.47 -3.72 -11.80
C LEU A 97 -2.73 -2.92 -10.73
N SER A 98 -3.30 -2.79 -9.52
CA SER A 98 -2.61 -2.18 -8.38
C SER A 98 -1.31 -2.89 -8.00
N TYR A 99 -1.13 -4.18 -8.34
CA TYR A 99 0.13 -4.89 -8.16
C TYR A 99 1.30 -4.14 -8.81
N VAL A 100 1.09 -3.62 -10.02
CA VAL A 100 2.12 -2.86 -10.73
C VAL A 100 2.43 -1.58 -9.97
N GLY A 101 1.41 -0.89 -9.45
CA GLY A 101 1.57 0.31 -8.64
C GLY A 101 2.36 0.05 -7.35
N PHE A 102 2.01 -0.99 -6.59
CA PHE A 102 2.71 -1.37 -5.37
C PHE A 102 4.16 -1.81 -5.63
N VAL A 103 4.39 -2.62 -6.66
CA VAL A 103 5.76 -3.03 -7.06
C VAL A 103 6.57 -1.80 -7.49
N THR A 104 5.97 -0.88 -8.25
CA THR A 104 6.65 0.35 -8.68
C THR A 104 6.96 1.25 -7.50
N LEU A 105 6.04 1.42 -6.54
CA LEU A 105 6.28 2.17 -5.29
C LEU A 105 7.38 1.53 -4.44
N PHE A 106 7.37 0.21 -4.30
CA PHE A 106 8.42 -0.53 -3.60
C PHE A 106 9.78 -0.34 -4.27
N LEU A 107 9.85 -0.52 -5.60
CA LEU A 107 11.06 -0.29 -6.37
C LEU A 107 11.51 1.18 -6.31
N HIS A 108 10.59 2.13 -6.34
CA HIS A 108 10.88 3.56 -6.19
C HIS A 108 11.49 3.86 -4.82
N ALA A 109 10.92 3.34 -3.74
CA ALA A 109 11.48 3.44 -2.40
C ALA A 109 12.85 2.73 -2.31
N GLN A 110 13.02 1.61 -3.01
CA GLN A 110 14.26 0.84 -3.00
C GLN A 110 15.40 1.56 -3.74
N LEU A 111 15.10 2.13 -4.89
CA LEU A 111 16.06 2.75 -5.80
C LEU A 111 16.33 4.23 -5.48
N SER A 112 15.57 4.84 -4.56
CA SER A 112 15.86 6.19 -4.04
C SER A 112 17.18 6.24 -3.24
N GLY A 113 17.61 5.08 -2.70
CA GLY A 113 18.98 4.79 -2.28
C GLY A 113 19.45 5.41 -0.95
N THR A 114 18.66 6.27 -0.30
CA THR A 114 19.11 6.99 0.90
C THR A 114 19.05 6.13 2.15
N ASP A 115 18.01 5.30 2.31
CA ASP A 115 17.69 4.71 3.61
C ASP A 115 18.15 3.24 3.73
N LEU A 116 18.47 2.60 2.61
CA LEU A 116 18.78 1.16 2.52
C LEU A 116 20.26 0.84 2.68
N THR A 117 21.09 1.87 2.78
CA THR A 117 22.47 1.76 3.27
C THR A 117 22.50 1.41 4.76
N SER A 118 21.43 1.71 5.49
CA SER A 118 21.25 1.32 6.89
C SER A 118 20.74 -0.11 7.01
N PRO A 119 21.47 -1.03 7.67
CA PRO A 119 21.00 -2.39 7.91
C PRO A 119 19.67 -2.45 8.68
N LEU A 120 19.43 -1.48 9.57
CA LEU A 120 18.20 -1.39 10.38
C LEU A 120 16.95 -1.20 9.53
N ILE A 121 17.07 -0.60 8.34
CA ILE A 121 15.95 -0.36 7.43
C ILE A 121 15.95 -1.42 6.33
N SER A 122 17.12 -1.76 5.79
CA SER A 122 17.27 -2.69 4.67
C SER A 122 16.82 -4.11 5.00
N VAL A 123 17.28 -4.66 6.13
CA VAL A 123 16.95 -6.04 6.53
C VAL A 123 15.44 -6.28 6.69
N PRO A 124 14.70 -5.50 7.48
CA PRO A 124 13.26 -5.71 7.62
C PRO A 124 12.50 -5.46 6.31
N THR A 125 12.96 -4.51 5.47
CA THR A 125 12.35 -4.23 4.16
C THR A 125 12.45 -5.45 3.22
N TRP A 126 13.63 -6.05 3.09
CA TRP A 126 13.82 -7.24 2.27
C TRP A 126 13.10 -8.47 2.85
N ALA A 127 13.09 -8.63 4.18
CA ALA A 127 12.36 -9.72 4.83
C ALA A 127 10.85 -9.65 4.55
N ALA A 128 10.26 -8.45 4.63
CA ALA A 128 8.86 -8.23 4.29
C ALA A 128 8.57 -8.53 2.81
N ALA A 129 9.43 -8.05 1.90
CA ALA A 129 9.29 -8.30 0.46
C ALA A 129 9.33 -9.80 0.11
N ILE A 130 10.26 -10.55 0.71
CA ILE A 130 10.38 -12.00 0.52
C ILE A 130 9.15 -12.72 1.06
N ALA A 131 8.68 -12.36 2.26
CA ALA A 131 7.50 -12.99 2.85
C ALA A 131 6.26 -12.78 1.98
N ILE A 132 6.01 -11.54 1.53
CA ILE A 132 4.89 -11.22 0.64
C ILE A 132 5.00 -12.00 -0.67
N GLY A 133 6.19 -12.03 -1.29
CA GLY A 133 6.44 -12.76 -2.53
C GLY A 133 6.20 -14.26 -2.38
N TYR A 134 6.66 -14.86 -1.29
CA TYR A 134 6.43 -16.27 -0.98
C TYR A 134 4.94 -16.60 -0.87
N TYR A 135 4.18 -15.86 -0.05
CA TYR A 135 2.75 -16.11 0.13
C TYR A 135 1.94 -15.86 -1.16
N ALA A 136 2.34 -14.86 -1.96
CA ALA A 136 1.70 -14.61 -3.26
C ALA A 136 1.91 -15.78 -4.24
N LEU A 137 3.13 -16.34 -4.31
CA LEU A 137 3.44 -17.50 -5.16
C LEU A 137 2.71 -18.77 -4.69
N GLU A 138 2.68 -19.01 -3.38
CA GLU A 138 1.94 -20.13 -2.80
C GLU A 138 0.45 -20.06 -3.19
N ARG A 139 -0.13 -18.86 -3.14
CA ARG A 139 -1.52 -18.63 -3.52
C ARG A 139 -1.77 -18.88 -5.01
N ALA A 140 -0.90 -18.36 -5.88
CA ALA A 140 -0.99 -18.59 -7.32
C ALA A 140 -0.92 -20.09 -7.64
N GLY A 141 -0.03 -20.83 -6.98
CA GLY A 141 0.07 -22.28 -7.10
C GLY A 141 -1.23 -23.01 -6.70
N LYS A 142 -1.83 -22.64 -5.57
CA LYS A 142 -3.13 -23.21 -5.12
C LYS A 142 -4.28 -22.88 -6.08
N ALA A 143 -4.27 -21.70 -6.70
CA ALA A 143 -5.29 -21.28 -7.66
C ALA A 143 -5.19 -22.04 -9.01
N LEU A 144 -3.98 -22.48 -9.37
CA LEU A 144 -3.71 -23.23 -10.61
C LEU A 144 -3.89 -24.74 -10.47
N GLN A 145 -4.07 -25.26 -9.24
CA GLN A 145 -4.34 -26.69 -9.04
C GLN A 145 -5.72 -27.04 -9.59
N PRO A 146 -5.82 -27.96 -10.58
CA PRO A 146 -7.11 -28.39 -11.09
C PRO A 146 -7.91 -29.04 -9.97
N ALA A 147 -9.21 -28.69 -9.87
CA ALA A 147 -10.12 -29.26 -8.88
C ALA A 147 -10.03 -30.79 -8.93
N ARG A 148 -9.49 -31.39 -7.87
CA ARG A 148 -9.37 -32.84 -7.77
C ARG A 148 -10.78 -33.40 -7.73
N VAL A 149 -11.24 -34.00 -8.83
CA VAL A 149 -12.52 -34.72 -8.89
C VAL A 149 -12.47 -35.79 -7.81
N ARG A 150 -13.24 -35.59 -6.73
CA ARG A 150 -13.44 -36.60 -5.71
C ARG A 150 -14.38 -37.65 -6.33
N THR A 151 -13.80 -38.77 -6.75
CA THR A 151 -14.53 -40.00 -7.08
C THR A 151 -15.02 -40.67 -5.82
#